data_AF-A0A430BMF5-F1
#
_entry.id   AF-A0A430BMF5-F1
#
_cell.length_a   1.000
_cell.length_b   1.000
_cell.length_c   1.000
_cell.angle_alpha   90.00
_cell.angle_beta   90.00
_cell.angle_gamma   90.00
#
_symmetry.space_group_name_H-M   'P 1'
#
loop_
_entity.id
_entity.type
_entity.pdbx_description
1 polymer ?
#
loop_
_entity_poly.entity_id
_entity_poly.type
_entity_poly.pdbx_seq_one_letter_code
_entity_poly.pdbx_strand_id
1 'polypeptide(L)'
;MKTPYDTALRVTDRQLDQVRAAIGQAIDELQRVELAQREIDAAMRRESVASGSDHRMLTEHFFVRARADRQRLRERRALAHAQLEELRRQAVDCYGSRTAIENAAGTFREEAVRLEANAEQMANDDRVGARAGRFRRTSPRP
;
A
#
# COMPACT_ATOMS: atom_id res chain seq x y z
N MET A 1 6.48 14.80 -20.30
CA MET A 1 5.22 15.57 -20.14
C MET A 1 4.80 15.46 -18.68
N LYS A 2 4.66 16.59 -17.97
CA LYS A 2 4.22 16.62 -16.56
C LYS A 2 2.69 16.53 -16.56
N THR A 3 2.10 15.55 -15.89
CA THR A 3 0.63 15.41 -15.88
C THR A 3 0.05 16.11 -14.65
N PRO A 4 -1.20 16.61 -14.70
CA PRO A 4 -1.86 17.16 -13.51
C PRO A 4 -2.02 16.12 -12.38
N TYR A 5 -1.90 14.82 -12.71
CA TYR A 5 -2.00 13.71 -11.78
C TYR A 5 -0.70 13.39 -11.03
N ASP A 6 0.45 13.95 -11.43
CA ASP A 6 1.75 13.63 -10.84
C ASP A 6 1.81 13.88 -9.32
N THR A 7 1.14 14.93 -8.85
CA THR A 7 1.05 15.24 -7.40
C THR A 7 0.20 14.20 -6.67
N ALA A 8 -0.92 13.79 -7.27
CA ALA A 8 -1.81 12.79 -6.69
C ALA A 8 -1.11 11.43 -6.60
N LEU A 9 -0.40 11.02 -7.66
CA LEU A 9 0.42 9.80 -7.68
C LEU A 9 1.47 9.80 -6.56
N ARG A 10 2.20 10.91 -6.39
CA ARG A 10 3.19 11.04 -5.30
C ARG A 10 2.57 10.93 -3.91
N VAL A 11 1.35 11.44 -3.72
CA VAL A 11 0.65 11.32 -2.44
C VAL A 11 0.26 9.87 -2.18
N THR A 12 -0.31 9.19 -3.18
CA THR A 12 -0.68 7.77 -3.05
C THR A 12 0.53 6.86 -2.87
N ASP A 13 1.67 7.17 -3.49
CA ASP A 13 2.92 6.44 -3.30
C ASP A 13 3.37 6.49 -1.83
N ARG A 14 3.36 7.68 -1.24
CA ARG A 14 3.74 7.85 0.18
C ARG A 14 2.76 7.15 1.11
N GLN A 15 1.46 7.22 0.82
CA GLN A 15 0.44 6.51 1.61
C GLN A 15 0.68 5.00 1.57
N LEU A 16 1.00 4.48 0.39
CA LEU A 16 1.26 3.06 0.18
C LEU A 16 2.54 2.60 0.88
N ASP A 17 3.60 3.41 0.87
CA ASP A 17 4.81 3.16 1.63
C ASP A 17 4.58 3.18 3.15
N GLN A 18 3.76 4.12 3.64
CA GLN A 18 3.37 4.18 5.05
C GLN A 18 2.59 2.92 5.47
N VAL A 19 1.61 2.49 4.67
CA VAL A 19 0.84 1.28 4.96
C VAL A 19 1.73 0.03 4.93
N ARG A 20 2.66 -0.07 3.96
CA ARG A 20 3.64 -1.16 3.92
C ARG A 20 4.52 -1.21 5.17
N ALA A 21 5.03 -0.06 5.61
CA ALA A 21 5.83 0.04 6.83
C ALA A 21 5.01 -0.38 8.08
N ALA A 22 3.77 0.07 8.19
CA ALA A 22 2.88 -0.30 9.28
C ALA A 22 2.55 -1.81 9.29
N ILE A 23 2.33 -2.42 8.12
CA ILE A 23 2.15 -3.87 7.99
C ILE A 23 3.39 -4.62 8.49
N GLY A 24 4.58 -4.17 8.11
CA GLY A 24 5.83 -4.74 8.60
C GLY A 24 5.91 -4.71 10.13
N GLN A 25 5.63 -3.56 10.74
CA GLN A 25 5.62 -3.40 12.20
C GLN A 25 4.59 -4.32 12.89
N ALA A 26 3.40 -4.47 12.31
CA ALA A 26 2.36 -5.36 12.84
C ALA A 26 2.77 -6.84 12.79
N ILE A 27 3.45 -7.25 11.70
CA ILE A 27 4.01 -8.60 11.56
C ILE A 27 5.11 -8.83 12.62
N ASP A 28 6.01 -7.87 12.81
CA ASP A 28 7.08 -7.97 13.81
C ASP A 28 6.52 -8.03 15.24
N GLU A 29 5.45 -7.31 15.55
CA GLU A 29 4.75 -7.45 16.83
C GLU A 29 4.12 -8.84 17.00
N LEU A 30 3.46 -9.37 15.97
CA LEU A 30 2.90 -10.73 16.02
C LEU A 30 3.98 -11.77 16.28
N GLN A 31 5.12 -11.68 15.59
CA GLN A 31 6.26 -12.59 15.80
C GLN A 31 6.81 -12.50 17.23
N ARG A 32 6.95 -11.28 17.78
CA ARG A 32 7.38 -11.09 19.17
C ARG A 32 6.40 -11.68 20.17
N VAL A 33 5.11 -11.50 19.95
CA VAL A 33 4.06 -12.09 20.80
C VAL A 33 4.06 -13.63 20.72
N GLU A 34 4.25 -14.20 19.52
CA GLU A 34 4.35 -15.65 19.35
C GLU A 34 5.58 -16.24 20.05
N LEU A 35 6.73 -15.57 19.96
CA LEU A 35 7.93 -15.99 20.67
C LEU A 35 7.71 -15.97 22.19
N ALA A 36 7.16 -14.88 22.72
CA ALA A 36 6.85 -14.75 24.14
C ALA A 36 5.85 -15.81 24.62
N GLN A 37 4.85 -16.17 23.81
CA GLN A 37 3.91 -17.26 24.12
C GLN A 37 4.64 -18.60 24.23
N ARG A 38 5.55 -18.91 23.30
CA ARG A 38 6.35 -20.14 23.33
C ARG A 38 7.25 -20.20 24.55
N GLU A 39 7.85 -19.08 24.94
CA GLU A 39 8.71 -18.98 26.12
C GLU A 39 7.92 -19.22 27.42
N ILE A 40 6.75 -18.61 27.58
CA ILE A 40 5.88 -18.84 28.75
C ILE A 40 5.40 -20.28 28.79
N ASP A 41 4.97 -20.85 27.65
CA ASP A 41 4.55 -22.25 27.59
C ASP A 41 5.70 -23.20 27.94
N ALA A 42 6.94 -22.88 27.53
CA ALA A 42 8.12 -23.66 27.91
C ALA A 42 8.46 -23.51 29.40
N ALA A 43 8.36 -22.30 29.95
CA ALA A 43 8.57 -22.04 31.38
C ALA A 43 7.55 -22.79 32.24
N MET A 44 6.27 -22.76 31.87
CA MET A 44 5.22 -23.52 32.54
C MET A 44 5.48 -25.02 32.52
N ARG A 45 5.96 -25.58 31.40
CA ARG A 45 6.31 -27.01 31.33
C ARG A 45 7.46 -27.35 32.26
N ARG A 46 8.54 -26.55 32.26
CA ARG A 46 9.69 -26.75 33.16
C ARG A 46 9.26 -26.73 34.62
N GLU A 47 8.45 -25.74 34.97
CA GLU A 47 7.99 -25.57 36.34
C GLU A 47 7.05 -26.70 36.79
N SER A 48 6.18 -27.17 35.88
CA SER A 48 5.30 -28.32 36.14
C SER A 48 6.08 -29.60 36.41
N VAL A 49 7.22 -29.82 35.74
CA VAL A 49 8.08 -30.98 35.99
C VAL A 49 8.77 -30.85 37.36
N ALA A 50 9.32 -29.66 37.66
CA ALA A 50 10.00 -29.40 38.94
C ALA A 50 9.05 -29.58 40.14
N SER A 51 7.86 -28.99 40.08
CA SER A 51 6.87 -29.08 41.16
C SER A 51 6.30 -30.50 41.35
N GLY A 52 6.28 -31.32 40.28
CA GLY A 52 5.91 -32.74 40.38
C GLY A 52 6.98 -33.60 41.05
N SER A 53 8.25 -33.16 41.02
CA SER A 53 9.38 -33.85 41.66
C SER A 53 9.60 -33.46 43.12
N ASP A 54 9.23 -32.23 43.51
CA ASP A 54 9.33 -31.75 44.90
C ASP A 54 8.05 -31.02 45.32
N HIS A 55 7.22 -31.72 46.10
CA HIS A 55 5.93 -31.20 46.59
C HIS A 55 6.07 -30.04 47.60
N ARG A 56 7.30 -29.71 48.04
CA ARG A 56 7.56 -28.59 48.95
C ARG A 56 7.83 -27.28 48.20
N MET A 57 8.00 -27.31 46.88
CA MET A 57 8.09 -26.09 46.08
C MET A 57 6.72 -25.43 45.97
N LEU A 58 6.59 -24.23 46.53
CA LEU A 58 5.38 -23.40 46.44
C LEU A 58 5.33 -22.68 45.09
N THR A 59 4.82 -23.39 44.09
CA THR A 59 4.81 -22.97 42.68
C THR A 59 3.54 -22.21 42.27
N GLU A 60 2.56 -22.10 43.16
CA GLU A 60 1.22 -21.61 42.83
C GLU A 60 1.22 -20.16 42.31
N HIS A 61 1.99 -19.27 42.94
CA HIS A 61 2.14 -17.88 42.49
C HIS A 61 2.72 -17.75 41.08
N PHE A 62 3.66 -18.64 40.72
CA PHE A 62 4.21 -18.67 39.37
C PHE A 62 3.13 -19.02 38.35
N PHE A 63 2.33 -20.06 38.60
CA PHE A 63 1.27 -20.47 37.67
C PHE A 63 0.16 -19.42 37.52
N VAL A 64 -0.21 -18.73 38.60
CA VAL A 64 -1.18 -17.62 38.54
C VAL A 64 -0.63 -16.50 37.63
N ARG A 65 0.62 -16.10 37.84
CA ARG A 65 1.27 -15.08 37.01
C ARG A 65 1.40 -15.53 35.55
N ALA A 66 1.88 -16.74 35.30
CA ALA A 66 2.06 -17.28 33.95
C ALA A 66 0.73 -17.36 33.18
N ARG A 67 -0.38 -17.70 33.84
CA ARG A 67 -1.72 -17.67 33.23
C ARG A 67 -2.15 -16.25 32.88
N ALA A 68 -1.93 -15.28 33.77
CA ALA A 68 -2.25 -13.88 33.51
C ALA A 68 -1.42 -13.33 32.34
N ASP A 69 -0.12 -13.61 32.31
CA ASP A 69 0.77 -13.19 31.23
C ASP A 69 0.41 -13.86 29.89
N ARG A 70 0.02 -15.14 29.90
CA ARG A 70 -0.50 -15.84 28.71
C ARG A 70 -1.80 -15.21 28.20
N GLN A 71 -2.71 -14.82 29.10
CA GLN A 71 -3.95 -14.16 28.72
C GLN A 71 -3.68 -12.79 28.08
N ARG A 72 -2.79 -11.99 28.67
CA ARG A 72 -2.35 -10.71 28.09
C ARG A 72 -1.72 -10.88 26.71
N LEU A 73 -0.89 -11.90 26.51
CA LEU A 73 -0.31 -12.18 25.20
C LEU A 73 -1.36 -12.63 24.18
N ARG A 74 -2.41 -13.35 24.58
CA ARG A 74 -3.53 -13.70 23.68
C ARG A 74 -4.30 -12.46 23.24
N GLU A 75 -4.59 -11.56 24.17
CA GLU A 75 -5.26 -10.29 23.87
C GLU A 75 -4.41 -9.42 22.94
N ARG A 76 -3.11 -9.28 23.22
CA ARG A 76 -2.17 -8.56 22.34
C ARG A 76 -2.09 -9.18 20.95
N ARG A 77 -2.07 -10.51 20.85
CA ARG A 77 -2.10 -11.22 19.57
C ARG A 77 -3.37 -10.93 18.79
N ALA A 78 -4.53 -10.98 19.44
CA ALA A 78 -5.81 -10.70 18.80
C ALA A 78 -5.87 -9.25 18.29
N LEU A 79 -5.40 -8.30 19.08
CA LEU A 79 -5.32 -6.90 18.71
C LEU A 79 -4.36 -6.66 17.54
N ALA A 80 -3.17 -7.26 17.56
CA ALA A 80 -2.20 -7.16 16.47
C ALA A 80 -2.73 -7.80 15.17
N HIS A 81 -3.46 -8.92 15.25
CA HIS A 81 -4.14 -9.49 14.09
C HIS A 81 -5.23 -8.57 13.53
N ALA A 82 -6.07 -8.00 14.40
CA ALA A 82 -7.12 -7.06 13.96
C ALA A 82 -6.52 -5.82 13.28
N GLN A 83 -5.42 -5.30 13.82
CA GLN A 83 -4.66 -4.21 13.21
C GLN A 83 -4.09 -4.60 11.85
N LEU A 84 -3.52 -5.80 11.71
CA LEU A 84 -2.99 -6.29 10.45
C LEU A 84 -4.07 -6.41 9.38
N GLU A 85 -5.25 -6.93 9.72
CA GLU A 85 -6.38 -7.03 8.79
C GLU A 85 -6.88 -5.66 8.36
N GLU A 86 -6.93 -4.70 9.29
CA GLU A 86 -7.28 -3.31 8.96
C GLU A 86 -6.26 -2.69 8.00
N LEU A 87 -4.97 -2.85 8.27
CA LEU A 87 -3.90 -2.35 7.40
C LEU A 87 -3.92 -3.00 6.02
N ARG A 88 -4.30 -4.27 5.93
CA ARG A 88 -4.48 -4.97 4.64
C ARG A 88 -5.63 -4.37 3.84
N ARG A 89 -6.76 -4.04 4.48
CA ARG A 89 -7.87 -3.34 3.81
C ARG A 89 -7.43 -1.97 3.31
N GLN A 90 -6.76 -1.19 4.16
CA GLN A 90 -6.21 0.11 3.78
C GLN A 90 -5.21 0.02 2.62
N ALA A 91 -4.40 -1.05 2.58
CA ALA A 91 -3.50 -1.30 1.47
C ALA A 91 -4.27 -1.51 0.17
N VAL A 92 -5.30 -2.36 0.18
CA VAL A 92 -6.17 -2.60 -0.99
C VAL A 92 -6.78 -1.29 -1.49
N ASP A 93 -7.30 -0.46 -0.59
CA ASP A 93 -7.90 0.84 -0.95
C ASP A 93 -6.87 1.81 -1.55
N CYS A 94 -5.66 1.85 -0.99
CA CYS A 94 -4.55 2.66 -1.52
C CYS A 94 -4.12 2.18 -2.91
N TYR A 95 -3.99 0.87 -3.12
CA TYR A 95 -3.67 0.29 -4.43
C TYR A 95 -4.77 0.59 -5.46
N GLY A 96 -6.04 0.47 -5.06
CA GLY A 96 -7.17 0.80 -5.93
C GLY A 96 -7.14 2.27 -6.35
N SER A 97 -6.95 3.17 -5.38
CA SER A 97 -6.85 4.61 -5.62
C SER A 97 -5.68 4.96 -6.55
N ARG A 98 -4.50 4.38 -6.29
CA ARG A 98 -3.32 4.54 -7.15
C ARG A 98 -3.61 4.11 -8.58
N THR A 99 -4.16 2.91 -8.76
CA THR A 99 -4.47 2.35 -10.09
C THR A 99 -5.45 3.25 -10.85
N ALA A 100 -6.47 3.79 -10.18
CA ALA A 100 -7.41 4.72 -10.79
C ALA A 100 -6.73 6.02 -11.27
N ILE A 101 -5.82 6.58 -10.47
CA ILE A 101 -5.06 7.78 -10.85
C ILE A 101 -4.09 7.48 -12.00
N GLU A 102 -3.41 6.33 -11.98
CA GLU A 102 -2.52 5.89 -13.07
C GLU A 102 -3.28 5.75 -14.39
N ASN A 103 -4.48 5.17 -14.36
CA ASN A 103 -5.36 5.07 -15.54
C ASN A 103 -5.75 6.46 -16.05
N ALA A 104 -6.19 7.37 -15.17
CA ALA A 104 -6.55 8.73 -15.56
C ALA A 104 -5.35 9.50 -16.17
N ALA A 105 -4.16 9.32 -15.60
CA ALA A 105 -2.92 9.88 -16.13
C ALA A 105 -2.53 9.27 -17.49
N GLY A 106 -2.83 7.98 -17.71
CA GLY A 106 -2.70 7.31 -19.01
C GLY A 106 -3.59 7.95 -20.06
N THR A 107 -4.90 8.00 -19.80
CA THR A 107 -5.90 8.59 -20.71
C THR A 107 -5.58 10.04 -21.04
N PHE A 108 -5.16 10.84 -20.05
CA PHE A 108 -4.77 12.23 -20.29
C PHE A 108 -3.57 12.37 -21.23
N ARG A 109 -2.57 11.49 -21.09
CA ARG A 109 -1.40 11.49 -21.99
C ARG A 109 -1.80 11.11 -23.42
N GLU A 110 -2.68 10.12 -23.57
CA GLU A 110 -3.20 9.71 -24.89
C GLU A 110 -4.02 10.82 -25.55
N GLU A 111 -4.85 11.54 -24.78
CA GLU A 111 -5.58 12.71 -25.27
C GLU A 111 -4.65 13.86 -25.66
N ALA A 112 -3.64 14.16 -24.85
CA ALA A 112 -2.67 15.20 -25.15
C ALA A 112 -1.91 14.91 -26.46
N VAL A 113 -1.47 13.67 -26.67
CA VAL A 113 -0.81 13.24 -27.91
C VAL A 113 -1.74 13.37 -29.12
N ARG A 114 -3.02 12.97 -28.98
CA ARG A 114 -4.01 13.12 -30.05
C ARG A 114 -4.28 14.59 -30.39
N LEU A 115 -4.38 15.45 -29.39
CA LEU A 115 -4.59 16.89 -29.58
C LEU A 115 -3.39 17.54 -30.28
N GLU A 116 -2.17 17.17 -29.90
CA GLU A 116 -0.94 17.64 -30.54
C GLU A 116 -0.88 17.22 -32.01
N ALA A 117 -1.13 15.94 -32.31
CA ALA A 117 -1.17 15.44 -33.69
C ALA A 117 -2.24 16.14 -34.54
N ASN A 118 -3.44 16.38 -33.99
CA ASN A 118 -4.50 17.11 -34.69
C ASN A 118 -4.11 18.57 -34.96
N ALA A 119 -3.46 19.23 -34.00
CA ALA A 119 -2.98 20.61 -34.17
C ALA A 119 -1.88 20.71 -35.25
N GLU A 120 -0.96 19.75 -35.30
CA GLU A 120 0.06 19.67 -36.35
C GLU A 120 -0.58 19.47 -37.74
N GLN A 121 -1.58 18.59 -37.84
CA GLN A 121 -2.28 18.35 -39.09
C GLN A 121 -3.04 19.61 -39.56
N MET A 122 -3.80 20.26 -38.67
CA MET A 122 -4.50 21.51 -38.99
C MET A 122 -3.52 22.59 -39.48
N ALA A 123 -2.38 22.74 -38.80
CA ALA A 123 -1.36 23.71 -39.21
C ALA A 123 -0.75 23.39 -40.59
N ASN A 124 -0.62 22.12 -40.95
CA ASN A 124 -0.16 21.70 -42.27
C ASN A 124 -1.22 21.94 -43.35
N ASP A 125 -2.49 21.63 -43.07
CA ASP A 125 -3.61 21.88 -43.99
C ASP A 125 -3.78 23.38 -44.28
N ASP A 126 -3.67 24.23 -43.25
CA ASP A 126 -3.71 25.69 -43.40
C ASP A 126 -2.57 26.21 -44.30
N ARG A 127 -1.35 25.68 -44.15
CA ARG A 127 -0.21 26.05 -45.00
C ARG A 127 -0.41 25.62 -46.46
N VAL A 128 -0.94 24.42 -46.69
CA VAL A 128 -1.24 23.91 -48.03
C VAL A 128 -2.37 24.73 -48.67
N GLY A 129 -3.45 24.99 -47.94
CA GLY A 129 -4.57 25.82 -48.37
C GLY A 129 -4.14 27.25 -48.73
N ALA A 130 -3.30 27.88 -47.91
CA ALA A 130 -2.76 29.21 -48.18
C ALA A 130 -1.89 29.25 -49.44
N ARG A 131 -1.07 28.21 -49.69
CA ARG A 131 -0.28 28.07 -50.93
C ARG A 131 -1.16 27.88 -52.15
N ALA A 132 -2.15 27.00 -52.09
CA ALA A 132 -3.10 26.75 -53.19
C ALA A 132 -3.91 28.00 -53.53
N GLY A 133 -4.38 28.75 -52.52
CA GLY A 133 -5.09 30.02 -52.69
C GLY A 133 -4.22 31.11 -53.34
N ARG A 134 -2.92 31.18 -52.99
CA ARG A 134 -1.97 32.07 -53.68
C ARG A 134 -1.80 31.68 -55.15
N PHE A 135 -1.61 30.39 -55.44
CA PHE A 135 -1.41 29.90 -56.81
C PHE A 135 -2.62 30.18 -57.72
N ARG A 136 -3.85 30.06 -57.18
CA ARG A 136 -5.10 30.42 -57.87
C ARG A 136 -5.27 31.92 -58.12
N ARG A 137 -4.67 32.79 -57.29
CA ARG A 137 -4.73 34.26 -57.49
C ARG A 137 -3.70 34.75 -58.52
N THR A 138 -2.63 34.00 -58.74
CA THR A 138 -1.56 34.35 -59.68
C THR A 138 -1.64 33.66 -61.03
N SER A 139 -2.57 32.71 -61.21
CA SER A 139 -2.82 32.08 -62.52
C SER A 139 -3.78 32.98 -63.34
N PRO A 140 -3.39 33.41 -64.56
CA PRO A 140 -4.29 34.14 -65.44
C PRO A 140 -5.49 33.25 -65.79
N ARG A 141 -6.70 33.76 -65.64
CA ARG A 141 -7.87 33.12 -66.25
C ARG A 141 -7.70 33.13 -67.78
N PRO A 142 -8.05 32.04 -68.49
CA PRO A 142 -8.08 32.04 -69.95
C PRO A 142 -9.10 33.06 -70.48
#